data_AF-A0A1Y3GAY3-F1
#
_entry.id   AF-A0A1Y3GAY3-F1
#
_cell.length_a   1.000
_cell.length_b   1.000
_cell.length_c   1.000
_cell.angle_alpha   90.00
_cell.angle_beta   90.00
_cell.angle_gamma   90.00
#
_symmetry.space_group_name_H-M   'P 1'
#
loop_
_entity.id
_entity.type
_entity.pdbx_description
1 polymer ?
#
loop_
_entity_poly.entity_id
_entity_poly.type
_entity_poly.pdbx_seq_one_letter_code
_entity_poly.pdbx_strand_id
1 'polypeptide(L)'
;MSTQKRERPQLALLPKPTVASGKCVSYDILPDGIIDWDYVEHIWVHPMLDENNERIYAPCVVFLDNTWMPIGPFGSLESARRTCFRWSALHDRGVKDKSDPPAPFGISPQGSIVDVRLFELGDSLPGDPWHYDENTGDFRLNLIVLGVELANSALCADITLEERIADVDAKLKKVEGTFRSCDTIQPHLAKAYVAKAREAAVFWLTELQAEEDAEIETPEDDGRSFADTVRKEGVTYEQAVFKLGKYLSDLYSNIRNEDGTPLVDAEERKHKAYKAGVERLAYFAGVSA
;
A
#
# COMPACT_ATOMS: atom_id res chain seq x y z
N MET A 1 -44.73 36.97 21.52
CA MET A 1 -43.25 37.00 21.56
C MET A 1 -42.78 35.57 21.79
N SER A 2 -42.32 34.89 20.74
CA SER A 2 -41.83 33.51 20.83
C SER A 2 -40.31 33.56 20.99
N THR A 3 -39.80 33.08 22.12
CA THR A 3 -38.38 32.92 22.39
C THR A 3 -37.88 31.69 21.65
N GLN A 4 -37.33 31.88 20.45
CA GLN A 4 -36.50 30.87 19.81
C GLN A 4 -35.32 30.54 20.75
N LYS A 5 -35.38 29.36 21.38
CA LYS A 5 -34.22 28.75 22.04
C LYS A 5 -33.14 28.61 20.97
N ARG A 6 -32.07 29.40 21.07
CA ARG A 6 -30.81 29.12 20.36
C ARG A 6 -30.34 27.76 20.83
N GLU A 7 -30.42 26.75 19.97
CA GLU A 7 -29.73 25.48 20.19
C GLU A 7 -28.25 25.82 20.35
N ARG A 8 -27.65 25.39 21.47
CA ARG A 8 -26.21 25.54 21.67
C ARG A 8 -25.51 24.70 20.60
N PRO A 9 -24.45 25.19 19.94
CA PRO A 9 -23.66 24.36 19.05
C PRO A 9 -23.20 23.14 19.83
N GLN A 10 -23.56 21.94 19.35
CA GLN A 10 -23.03 20.71 19.90
C GLN A 10 -21.53 20.72 19.68
N LEU A 11 -20.75 20.52 20.74
CA LEU A 11 -19.30 20.40 20.65
C LEU A 11 -19.00 19.17 19.78
N ALA A 12 -18.23 19.36 18.71
CA ALA A 12 -17.80 18.26 17.86
C ALA A 12 -16.74 17.42 18.61
N LEU A 13 -17.20 16.30 19.16
CA LEU A 13 -16.31 15.31 19.77
C LEU A 13 -15.60 14.53 18.67
N LEU A 14 -14.30 14.29 18.87
CA LEU A 14 -13.56 13.41 17.98
C LEU A 14 -14.00 11.96 18.22
N PRO A 15 -14.33 11.19 17.18
CA PRO A 15 -14.67 9.78 17.32
C PRO A 15 -13.46 9.01 17.87
N LYS A 16 -13.71 8.19 18.89
CA LYS A 16 -12.68 7.32 19.44
C LYS A 16 -12.54 6.08 18.55
N PRO A 17 -11.34 5.76 18.06
CA PRO A 17 -11.14 4.54 17.30
C PRO A 17 -11.34 3.32 18.20
N THR A 18 -12.06 2.32 17.68
CA THR A 18 -12.41 1.08 18.39
C THR A 18 -12.16 -0.17 17.57
N VAL A 19 -11.94 -0.03 16.25
CA VAL A 19 -11.75 -1.14 15.32
C VAL A 19 -10.26 -1.31 15.06
N ALA A 20 -9.67 -2.36 15.64
CA ALA A 20 -8.27 -2.76 15.44
C ALA A 20 -8.12 -4.06 14.61
N SER A 21 -9.25 -4.68 14.23
CA SER A 21 -9.31 -5.91 13.44
C SER A 21 -10.66 -5.96 12.72
N GLY A 22 -10.70 -6.55 11.54
CA GLY A 22 -11.92 -6.85 10.79
C GLY A 22 -12.82 -7.86 11.50
N LYS A 23 -12.32 -8.59 12.50
CA LYS A 23 -13.13 -9.45 13.37
C LYS A 23 -13.95 -8.68 14.41
N CYS A 24 -13.62 -7.42 14.66
CA CYS A 24 -14.23 -6.62 15.73
C CYS A 24 -15.59 -6.03 15.34
N VAL A 25 -16.10 -6.32 14.15
CA VAL A 25 -17.20 -5.57 13.53
C VAL A 25 -18.12 -6.42 12.68
N SER A 26 -19.37 -5.96 12.55
CA SER A 26 -20.39 -6.49 11.63
C SER A 26 -20.83 -5.46 10.59
N TYR A 27 -19.95 -4.51 10.26
CA TYR A 27 -20.26 -3.43 9.31
C TYR A 27 -20.07 -3.91 7.87
N ASP A 28 -20.94 -3.47 6.95
CA ASP A 28 -20.73 -3.72 5.51
C ASP A 28 -19.63 -2.83 4.94
N ILE A 29 -19.52 -1.59 5.43
CA ILE A 29 -18.47 -0.61 5.12
C ILE A 29 -18.07 0.10 6.40
N LEU A 30 -16.77 0.12 6.71
CA LEU A 30 -16.22 0.80 7.89
C LEU A 30 -16.18 2.32 7.70
N PRO A 31 -16.76 3.10 8.64
CA PRO A 31 -16.46 4.52 8.76
C PRO A 31 -15.00 4.74 9.16
N ASP A 32 -14.35 5.73 8.56
CA ASP A 32 -12.96 6.07 8.90
C ASP A 32 -12.75 6.34 10.40
N GLY A 33 -13.59 7.20 10.99
CA GLY A 33 -13.39 7.70 12.36
C GLY A 33 -13.40 6.63 13.47
N ILE A 34 -13.82 5.39 13.17
CA ILE A 34 -13.81 4.27 14.14
C ILE A 34 -12.60 3.34 13.96
N ILE A 35 -11.83 3.47 12.89
CA ILE A 35 -10.66 2.64 12.59
C ILE A 35 -9.46 3.13 13.40
N ASP A 36 -8.81 2.19 14.10
CA ASP A 36 -7.51 2.44 14.72
C ASP A 36 -6.38 2.20 13.69
N TRP A 37 -5.93 3.30 13.08
CA TRP A 37 -4.92 3.29 12.02
C TRP A 37 -3.55 2.78 12.46
N ASP A 38 -3.27 2.72 13.77
CA ASP A 38 -2.05 2.10 14.31
C ASP A 38 -2.04 0.58 14.09
N TYR A 39 -3.21 -0.03 13.90
CA TYR A 39 -3.37 -1.45 13.63
C TYR A 39 -3.63 -1.75 12.16
N VAL A 40 -3.50 -0.75 11.28
CA VAL A 40 -3.65 -0.91 9.84
C VAL A 40 -2.28 -1.13 9.21
N GLU A 41 -2.13 -2.26 8.53
CA GLU A 41 -0.92 -2.60 7.78
C GLU A 41 -0.88 -1.85 6.44
N HIS A 42 -1.97 -1.90 5.67
CA HIS A 42 -2.07 -1.26 4.36
C HIS A 42 -3.54 -1.13 3.92
N ILE A 43 -3.74 -0.39 2.84
CA ILE A 43 -5.01 -0.31 2.11
C ILE A 43 -4.86 -1.16 0.84
N TRP A 44 -5.93 -1.78 0.36
CA TRP A 44 -5.89 -2.54 -0.89
C TRP A 44 -7.19 -2.45 -1.67
N VAL A 45 -7.13 -2.76 -2.95
CA VAL A 45 -8.32 -2.96 -3.79
C VAL A 45 -8.54 -4.46 -3.95
N HIS A 46 -9.65 -4.96 -3.41
CA HIS A 46 -10.00 -6.37 -3.47
C HIS A 46 -10.93 -6.65 -4.67
N PRO A 47 -10.51 -7.48 -5.65
CA PRO A 47 -11.39 -7.90 -6.74
C PRO A 47 -12.42 -8.94 -6.23
N MET A 48 -13.67 -8.77 -6.62
CA MET A 48 -14.76 -9.69 -6.29
C MET A 48 -15.66 -9.91 -7.53
N LEU A 49 -16.59 -10.85 -7.41
CA LEU A 49 -17.66 -11.07 -8.38
C LEU A 49 -18.99 -10.63 -7.76
N ASP A 50 -19.82 -9.96 -8.54
CA ASP A 50 -21.20 -9.67 -8.16
C ASP A 50 -22.13 -10.88 -8.38
N GLU A 51 -23.41 -10.72 -8.09
CA GLU A 51 -24.43 -11.77 -8.26
C GLU A 51 -24.59 -12.25 -9.72
N ASN A 52 -24.12 -11.46 -10.70
CA ASN A 52 -24.17 -11.75 -12.13
C ASN A 52 -22.84 -12.29 -12.68
N ASN A 53 -21.87 -12.61 -11.81
CA ASN A 53 -20.49 -12.96 -12.15
C ASN A 53 -19.72 -11.85 -12.88
N GLU A 54 -20.12 -10.58 -12.73
CA GLU A 54 -19.36 -9.43 -13.22
C GLU A 54 -18.29 -9.01 -12.21
N ARG A 55 -17.14 -8.58 -12.71
CA ARG A 55 -16.01 -8.19 -11.86
C ARG A 55 -16.25 -6.82 -11.23
N ILE A 56 -16.30 -6.79 -9.90
CA ILE A 56 -16.41 -5.58 -9.08
C ILE A 56 -15.19 -5.45 -8.17
N TYR A 57 -14.94 -4.25 -7.67
CA TYR A 57 -13.77 -3.97 -6.84
C TYR A 57 -14.19 -3.28 -5.55
N ALA A 58 -13.68 -3.77 -4.43
CA ALA A 58 -13.91 -3.22 -3.11
C ALA A 58 -12.64 -2.49 -2.61
N PRO A 59 -12.72 -1.20 -2.24
CA PRO A 59 -11.65 -0.55 -1.50
C PRO A 59 -11.70 -1.05 -0.05
N CYS A 60 -10.57 -1.54 0.46
CA CYS A 60 -10.51 -2.23 1.74
C CYS A 60 -9.30 -1.79 2.57
N VAL A 61 -9.46 -1.84 3.89
CA VAL A 61 -8.37 -1.69 4.86
C VAL A 61 -7.94 -3.07 5.34
N VAL A 62 -6.63 -3.29 5.50
CA VAL A 62 -6.04 -4.53 6.02
C VAL A 62 -5.36 -4.25 7.36
N PHE A 63 -5.73 -5.01 8.37
CA PHE A 63 -5.19 -4.88 9.72
C PHE A 63 -3.95 -5.77 9.91
N LEU A 64 -3.13 -5.47 10.92
CA LEU A 64 -1.90 -6.21 11.26
C LEU A 64 -2.15 -7.71 11.55
N ASP A 65 -3.37 -8.10 11.92
CA ASP A 65 -3.76 -9.50 12.13
C ASP A 65 -4.23 -10.20 10.83
N ASN A 66 -3.98 -9.57 9.68
CA ASN A 66 -4.34 -9.99 8.33
C ASN A 66 -5.86 -10.13 8.09
N THR A 67 -6.68 -9.51 8.92
CA THR A 67 -8.10 -9.34 8.65
C THR A 67 -8.33 -8.07 7.83
N TRP A 68 -9.46 -7.98 7.14
CA TRP A 68 -9.76 -6.82 6.29
C TRP A 68 -11.23 -6.46 6.31
N MET A 69 -11.54 -5.22 5.97
CA MET A 69 -12.92 -4.71 5.86
C MET A 69 -13.06 -3.69 4.72
N PRO A 70 -14.22 -3.60 4.06
CA PRO A 70 -14.49 -2.52 3.11
C PRO A 70 -14.49 -1.15 3.77
N ILE A 71 -13.96 -0.14 3.07
CA ILE A 71 -13.91 1.27 3.51
C ILE A 71 -14.65 2.22 2.56
N GLY A 72 -15.26 1.69 1.49
CA GLY A 72 -16.02 2.45 0.53
C GLY A 72 -16.91 1.56 -0.34
N PRO A 73 -17.72 2.17 -1.23
CA PRO A 73 -18.64 1.42 -2.07
C PRO A 73 -17.91 0.52 -3.06
N PHE A 74 -18.50 -0.64 -3.32
CA PHE A 74 -18.04 -1.53 -4.39
C PHE A 74 -18.35 -0.91 -5.76
N GLY A 75 -17.46 -1.10 -6.73
CA GLY A 75 -17.69 -0.56 -8.06
C GLY A 75 -16.55 -0.84 -9.03
N SER A 76 -16.31 0.10 -9.94
CA SER A 76 -15.20 0.00 -10.89
C SER A 76 -13.84 0.08 -10.19
N LEU A 77 -12.83 -0.49 -10.84
CA LEU A 77 -11.43 -0.45 -10.39
C LEU A 77 -10.96 0.99 -10.15
N GLU A 78 -11.29 1.92 -11.05
CA GLU A 78 -10.92 3.34 -10.92
C GLU A 78 -11.57 3.99 -9.68
N SER A 79 -12.84 3.68 -9.40
CA SER A 79 -13.55 4.21 -8.23
C SER A 79 -12.97 3.66 -6.93
N ALA A 80 -12.65 2.36 -6.88
CA ALA A 80 -12.01 1.73 -5.73
C ALA A 80 -10.60 2.30 -5.51
N ARG A 81 -9.77 2.39 -6.56
CA ARG A 81 -8.43 3.01 -6.49
C ARG A 81 -8.49 4.44 -5.98
N ARG A 82 -9.38 5.27 -6.52
CA ARG A 82 -9.53 6.66 -6.06
C ARG A 82 -9.87 6.74 -4.57
N THR A 83 -10.70 5.82 -4.07
CA THR A 83 -10.99 5.72 -2.64
C THR A 83 -9.75 5.31 -1.85
N CYS A 84 -9.03 4.28 -2.27
CA CYS A 84 -7.81 3.83 -1.62
C CYS A 84 -6.72 4.90 -1.61
N PHE A 85 -6.48 5.60 -2.72
CA PHE A 85 -5.51 6.69 -2.80
C PHE A 85 -5.90 7.87 -1.93
N ARG A 86 -7.20 8.23 -1.88
CA ARG A 86 -7.68 9.29 -0.99
C ARG A 86 -7.41 8.91 0.47
N TRP A 87 -7.71 7.69 0.87
CA TRP A 87 -7.51 7.23 2.24
C TRP A 87 -6.03 7.05 2.56
N SER A 88 -5.24 6.56 1.63
CA SER A 88 -3.77 6.51 1.74
C SER A 88 -3.18 7.89 2.00
N ALA A 89 -3.57 8.89 1.20
CA ALA A 89 -3.12 10.26 1.40
C ALA A 89 -3.61 10.88 2.72
N LEU A 90 -4.79 10.47 3.19
CA LEU A 90 -5.33 10.94 4.46
C LEU A 90 -4.63 10.30 5.64
N HIS A 91 -4.31 9.00 5.56
CA HIS A 91 -3.89 8.16 6.68
C HIS A 91 -2.42 7.80 6.70
N ASP A 92 -1.70 8.15 5.64
CA ASP A 92 -0.31 7.79 5.41
C ASP A 92 -0.10 6.28 5.51
N ARG A 93 -0.83 5.55 4.66
CA ARG A 93 -0.77 4.09 4.55
C ARG A 93 -0.58 3.68 3.11
N GLY A 94 0.35 2.77 2.86
CA GLY A 94 0.58 2.22 1.53
C GLY A 94 -0.68 1.57 0.94
N VAL A 95 -0.86 1.71 -0.38
CA VAL A 95 -1.92 0.99 -1.12
C VAL A 95 -1.30 -0.23 -1.79
N LYS A 96 -1.47 -1.41 -1.21
CA LYS A 96 -1.15 -2.68 -1.89
C LYS A 96 -2.32 -3.02 -2.80
N ASP A 97 -2.25 -2.67 -4.08
CA ASP A 97 -3.28 -3.09 -5.04
C ASP A 97 -3.17 -4.61 -5.28
N LYS A 98 -3.82 -5.42 -4.44
CA LYS A 98 -3.90 -6.89 -4.61
C LYS A 98 -5.01 -7.28 -5.59
N SER A 99 -5.11 -6.57 -6.69
CA SER A 99 -5.70 -7.11 -7.90
C SER A 99 -4.80 -8.23 -8.44
N ASP A 100 -4.77 -9.36 -7.73
CA ASP A 100 -4.23 -10.69 -8.10
C ASP A 100 -2.96 -10.65 -8.98
N PRO A 101 -1.77 -10.93 -8.39
CA PRO A 101 -0.58 -10.11 -8.58
C PRO A 101 -0.48 -9.55 -10.01
N PRO A 102 -0.76 -8.25 -10.22
CA PRO A 102 -0.73 -7.70 -11.56
C PRO A 102 0.72 -7.71 -12.02
N ALA A 103 0.92 -8.13 -13.27
CA ALA A 103 2.17 -7.84 -13.98
C ALA A 103 2.56 -6.37 -13.71
N PRO A 104 3.83 -6.06 -13.39
CA PRO A 104 4.30 -4.71 -13.14
C PRO A 104 3.70 -3.72 -14.15
N PHE A 105 3.12 -2.63 -13.62
CA PHE A 105 2.51 -1.59 -14.43
C PHE A 105 3.54 -1.10 -15.47
N GLY A 106 3.21 -1.24 -16.77
CA GLY A 106 4.08 -0.85 -17.88
C GLY A 106 4.78 -1.99 -18.62
N ILE A 107 4.76 -3.23 -18.11
CA ILE A 107 5.23 -4.41 -18.86
C ILE A 107 4.03 -5.09 -19.52
N SER A 108 3.95 -5.02 -20.86
CA SER A 108 2.88 -5.67 -21.61
C SER A 108 2.90 -7.20 -21.39
N PRO A 109 1.76 -7.83 -21.07
CA PRO A 109 1.65 -9.29 -21.00
C PRO A 109 1.73 -9.95 -22.38
N GLN A 110 1.53 -9.20 -23.48
CA GLN A 110 1.71 -9.71 -24.83
C GLN A 110 3.16 -10.18 -25.04
N GLY A 111 3.32 -11.47 -25.36
CA GLY A 111 4.62 -12.10 -25.60
C GLY A 111 5.36 -12.56 -24.35
N SER A 112 4.75 -12.46 -23.16
CA SER A 112 5.37 -12.86 -21.88
C SER A 112 4.88 -14.22 -21.35
N ILE A 113 3.74 -14.71 -21.86
CA ILE A 113 3.28 -16.10 -21.68
C ILE A 113 3.89 -16.93 -22.80
N VAL A 114 4.60 -18.00 -22.44
CA VAL A 114 5.27 -18.88 -23.39
C VAL A 114 4.65 -20.27 -23.34
N ASP A 115 4.66 -20.99 -24.47
CA ASP A 115 4.05 -22.31 -24.57
C ASP A 115 4.98 -23.38 -23.98
N VAL A 116 5.18 -23.29 -22.67
CA VAL A 116 5.91 -24.25 -21.84
C VAL A 116 4.97 -24.69 -20.74
N ARG A 117 4.76 -26.00 -20.62
CA ARG A 117 3.76 -26.57 -19.72
C ARG A 117 4.38 -26.89 -18.36
N LEU A 118 3.53 -26.87 -17.33
CA LEU A 118 3.93 -27.19 -15.95
C LEU A 118 4.75 -28.50 -15.86
N PHE A 119 4.30 -29.58 -16.50
CA PHE A 119 5.00 -30.87 -16.41
C PHE A 119 6.38 -30.90 -17.09
N GLU A 120 6.69 -29.94 -17.98
CA GLU A 120 7.95 -29.89 -18.73
C GLU A 120 9.10 -29.32 -17.90
N LEU A 121 8.78 -28.54 -16.87
CA LEU A 121 9.74 -27.97 -15.92
C LEU A 121 9.49 -28.43 -14.48
N GLY A 122 8.31 -28.96 -14.16
CA GLY A 122 7.92 -29.38 -12.81
C GLY A 122 8.09 -28.25 -11.79
N ASP A 123 8.54 -28.61 -10.58
CA ASP A 123 8.86 -27.67 -9.49
C ASP A 123 10.28 -27.09 -9.60
N SER A 124 10.90 -27.12 -10.79
CA SER A 124 12.30 -26.71 -10.98
C SER A 124 12.48 -25.19 -11.05
N LEU A 125 11.38 -24.44 -11.11
CA LEU A 125 11.38 -22.98 -11.09
C LEU A 125 11.05 -22.46 -9.69
N PRO A 126 11.62 -21.31 -9.29
CA PRO A 126 11.28 -20.66 -8.03
C PRO A 126 9.86 -20.08 -8.08
N GLY A 127 9.14 -20.20 -6.96
CA GLY A 127 7.79 -19.67 -6.79
C GLY A 127 6.73 -20.44 -7.59
N ASP A 128 5.67 -19.74 -7.99
CA ASP A 128 4.56 -20.27 -8.80
C ASP A 128 4.39 -19.45 -10.10
N PRO A 129 5.32 -19.57 -11.08
CA PRO A 129 5.35 -18.74 -12.27
C PRO A 129 4.35 -19.19 -13.36
N TRP A 130 3.22 -19.76 -12.98
CA TRP A 130 2.29 -20.43 -13.87
C TRP A 130 1.02 -19.59 -14.09
N HIS A 131 0.64 -19.44 -15.36
CA HIS A 131 -0.60 -18.78 -15.76
C HIS A 131 -1.56 -19.82 -16.36
N TYR A 132 -2.78 -19.86 -15.84
CA TYR A 132 -3.82 -20.74 -16.36
C TYR A 132 -4.44 -20.13 -17.64
N ASP A 133 -4.31 -20.81 -18.77
CA ASP A 133 -4.95 -20.42 -20.03
C ASP A 133 -6.32 -21.08 -20.17
N GLU A 134 -7.39 -20.31 -19.92
CA GLU A 134 -8.77 -20.78 -20.00
C GLU A 134 -9.18 -21.32 -21.38
N ASN A 135 -8.52 -20.89 -22.46
CA ASN A 135 -8.85 -21.34 -23.82
C ASN A 135 -8.32 -22.74 -24.11
N THR A 136 -7.22 -23.12 -23.46
CA THR A 136 -6.57 -24.43 -23.66
C THR A 136 -6.74 -25.37 -22.47
N GLY A 137 -7.16 -24.85 -21.31
CA GLY A 137 -7.36 -25.62 -20.08
C GLY A 137 -6.06 -26.06 -19.41
N ASP A 138 -4.94 -25.42 -19.76
CA ASP A 138 -3.59 -25.81 -19.34
C ASP A 138 -2.84 -24.63 -18.69
N PHE A 139 -1.86 -24.95 -17.84
CA PHE A 139 -0.93 -23.97 -17.27
C PHE A 139 0.23 -23.70 -18.23
N ARG A 140 0.54 -22.42 -18.44
CA ARG A 140 1.66 -21.93 -19.23
C ARG A 140 2.61 -21.07 -18.40
N LEU A 141 3.89 -21.14 -18.74
CA LEU A 141 4.90 -20.33 -18.07
C LEU A 141 4.70 -18.83 -18.33
N ASN A 142 4.67 -18.06 -17.25
CA ASN A 142 4.61 -16.59 -17.28
C ASN A 142 5.97 -16.02 -16.83
N LEU A 143 6.69 -15.45 -17.79
CA LEU A 143 8.04 -14.93 -17.56
C LEU A 143 8.07 -13.70 -16.65
N ILE A 144 6.97 -12.93 -16.61
CA ILE A 144 6.84 -11.77 -15.73
C ILE A 144 6.70 -12.25 -14.28
N VAL A 145 5.80 -13.21 -14.03
CA VAL A 145 5.58 -13.75 -12.68
C VAL A 145 6.85 -14.41 -12.16
N LEU A 146 7.56 -15.16 -13.01
CA LEU A 146 8.88 -15.70 -12.68
C LEU A 146 9.87 -14.62 -12.22
N GLY A 147 9.90 -13.47 -12.91
CA GLY A 147 10.74 -12.33 -12.53
C GLY A 147 10.37 -11.74 -11.17
N VAL A 148 9.07 -11.56 -10.91
CA VAL A 148 8.56 -11.02 -9.64
C VAL A 148 8.85 -11.97 -8.47
N GLU A 149 8.63 -13.27 -8.63
CA GLU A 149 8.93 -14.28 -7.61
C GLU A 149 10.43 -14.30 -7.25
N LEU A 150 11.28 -14.19 -8.27
CA LEU A 150 12.73 -14.07 -8.08
C LEU A 150 13.10 -12.81 -7.30
N ALA A 151 12.52 -11.66 -7.64
CA ALA A 151 12.73 -10.41 -6.92
C ALA A 151 12.25 -10.48 -5.46
N ASN A 152 11.06 -11.02 -5.21
CA ASN A 152 10.52 -11.21 -3.86
C ASN A 152 11.41 -12.10 -3.00
N SER A 153 11.96 -13.18 -3.59
CA SER A 153 12.88 -14.07 -2.89
C SER A 153 14.25 -13.44 -2.59
N ALA A 154 14.56 -12.28 -3.19
CA ALA A 154 15.79 -11.52 -2.99
C ALA A 154 15.60 -10.36 -1.98
N LEU A 155 14.39 -10.13 -1.48
CA LEU A 155 14.13 -9.10 -0.47
C LEU A 155 14.77 -9.48 0.86
N CYS A 156 15.63 -8.60 1.36
CA CYS A 156 16.26 -8.70 2.67
C CYS A 156 16.46 -7.28 3.21
N ALA A 157 16.20 -7.08 4.51
CA ALA A 157 16.11 -5.77 5.15
C ALA A 157 17.43 -4.98 5.16
N ASP A 158 18.58 -5.63 4.94
CA ASP A 158 19.91 -5.05 5.17
C ASP A 158 20.83 -5.06 3.92
N ILE A 159 20.27 -5.17 2.71
CA ILE A 159 21.06 -5.21 1.47
C ILE A 159 20.58 -4.17 0.46
N THR A 160 21.51 -3.61 -0.32
CA THR A 160 21.21 -2.54 -1.29
C THR A 160 20.45 -3.07 -2.49
N LEU A 161 19.83 -2.15 -3.26
CA LEU A 161 19.19 -2.49 -4.54
C LEU A 161 20.16 -3.22 -5.50
N GLU A 162 21.42 -2.79 -5.59
CA GLU A 162 22.43 -3.47 -6.42
C GLU A 162 22.70 -4.90 -5.97
N GLU A 163 22.73 -5.14 -4.65
CA GLU A 163 22.94 -6.47 -4.08
C GLU A 163 21.72 -7.38 -4.33
N ARG A 164 20.50 -6.84 -4.21
CA ARG A 164 19.24 -7.54 -4.57
C ARG A 164 19.24 -7.93 -6.06
N ILE A 165 19.64 -7.01 -6.95
CA ILE A 165 19.75 -7.28 -8.40
C ILE A 165 20.81 -8.35 -8.68
N ALA A 166 21.95 -8.33 -7.98
CA ALA A 166 23.01 -9.33 -8.16
C ALA A 166 22.56 -10.74 -7.73
N ASP A 167 21.77 -10.86 -6.65
CA ASP A 167 21.18 -12.13 -6.23
C ASP A 167 20.15 -12.65 -7.25
N VAL A 168 19.30 -11.76 -7.78
CA VAL A 168 18.39 -12.09 -8.89
C VAL A 168 19.16 -12.61 -10.10
N ASP A 169 20.25 -11.95 -10.50
CA ASP A 169 21.09 -12.37 -11.64
C ASP A 169 21.72 -13.76 -11.40
N ALA A 170 22.13 -14.06 -10.17
CA ALA A 170 22.65 -15.38 -9.80
C ALA A 170 21.57 -16.47 -9.88
N LYS A 171 20.34 -16.17 -9.45
CA LYS A 171 19.19 -17.09 -9.55
C LYS A 171 18.73 -17.30 -10.99
N LEU A 172 18.70 -16.24 -11.80
CA LEU A 172 18.38 -16.29 -13.22
C LEU A 172 19.36 -17.17 -14.01
N LYS A 173 20.64 -17.22 -13.60
CA LYS A 173 21.61 -18.15 -14.20
C LYS A 173 21.25 -19.63 -13.97
N LYS A 174 20.62 -19.96 -12.84
CA LYS A 174 20.10 -21.32 -12.57
C LYS A 174 18.86 -21.62 -13.40
N VAL A 175 17.96 -20.64 -13.52
CA VAL A 175 16.77 -20.70 -14.38
C VAL A 175 17.18 -20.91 -15.84
N GLU A 176 18.19 -20.19 -16.33
CA GLU A 176 18.73 -20.37 -17.68
C GLU A 176 19.22 -21.81 -17.91
N GLY A 177 19.91 -22.39 -16.92
CA GLY A 177 20.32 -23.79 -16.96
C GLY A 177 19.13 -24.73 -17.11
N THR A 178 18.07 -24.49 -16.32
CA THR A 178 16.83 -25.27 -16.33
C THR A 178 16.11 -25.18 -17.68
N PHE A 179 16.01 -23.97 -18.25
CA PHE A 179 15.43 -23.77 -19.58
C PHE A 179 16.22 -24.46 -20.68
N ARG A 180 17.56 -24.42 -20.62
CA ARG A 180 18.41 -25.08 -21.62
C ARG A 180 18.37 -26.61 -21.54
N SER A 181 18.03 -27.17 -20.37
CA SER A 181 17.82 -28.61 -20.19
C SER A 181 16.40 -29.07 -20.49
N CYS A 182 15.47 -28.15 -20.76
CA CYS A 182 14.10 -28.47 -21.11
C CYS A 182 13.99 -28.79 -22.61
N ASP A 183 13.44 -29.95 -22.95
CA ASP A 183 13.35 -30.41 -24.34
C ASP A 183 12.40 -29.56 -25.20
N THR A 184 11.46 -28.85 -24.58
CA THR A 184 10.46 -28.02 -25.28
C THR A 184 10.90 -26.58 -25.50
N ILE A 185 11.91 -26.12 -24.74
CA ILE A 185 12.48 -24.79 -24.91
C ILE A 185 13.64 -24.84 -25.88
N GLN A 186 13.51 -24.14 -27.00
CA GLN A 186 14.63 -24.03 -27.94
C GLN A 186 15.80 -23.27 -27.27
N PRO A 187 17.05 -23.77 -27.36
CA PRO A 187 18.18 -23.18 -26.62
C PRO A 187 18.42 -21.69 -26.87
N HIS A 188 18.05 -21.19 -28.05
CA HIS A 188 18.19 -19.76 -28.39
C HIS A 188 17.10 -18.88 -27.75
N LEU A 189 15.95 -19.45 -27.36
CA LEU A 189 14.86 -18.75 -26.68
C LEU A 189 15.11 -18.61 -25.17
N ALA A 190 15.85 -19.54 -24.56
CA ALA A 190 16.17 -19.50 -23.13
C ALA A 190 16.77 -18.17 -22.68
N LYS A 191 17.70 -17.60 -23.47
CA LYS A 191 18.30 -16.29 -23.19
C LYS A 191 17.30 -15.15 -23.25
N ALA A 192 16.38 -15.17 -24.24
CA ALA A 192 15.34 -14.16 -24.38
C ALA A 192 14.34 -14.23 -23.22
N TYR A 193 13.98 -15.45 -22.79
CA TYR A 193 13.07 -15.68 -21.67
C TYR A 193 13.65 -15.18 -20.34
N VAL A 194 14.92 -15.50 -20.08
CA VAL A 194 15.66 -15.03 -18.90
C VAL A 194 15.77 -13.50 -18.90
N ALA A 195 16.05 -12.89 -20.06
CA ALA A 195 16.10 -11.43 -20.17
C ALA A 195 14.75 -10.78 -19.83
N LYS A 196 13.63 -11.39 -20.24
CA LYS A 196 12.28 -10.90 -19.93
C LYS A 196 11.95 -11.02 -18.45
N ALA A 197 12.30 -12.15 -17.81
CA ALA A 197 12.15 -12.31 -16.37
C ALA A 197 13.03 -11.32 -15.59
N ARG A 198 14.26 -11.05 -16.06
CA ARG A 198 15.15 -10.05 -15.47
C ARG A 198 14.57 -8.64 -15.53
N GLU A 199 14.01 -8.25 -16.68
CA GLU A 199 13.37 -6.94 -16.85
C GLU A 199 12.27 -6.74 -15.80
N ALA A 200 11.40 -7.73 -15.63
CA ALA A 200 10.34 -7.69 -14.61
C ALA A 200 10.90 -7.66 -13.18
N ALA A 201 11.92 -8.45 -12.87
CA ALA A 201 12.53 -8.50 -11.55
C ALA A 201 13.20 -7.16 -11.16
N VAL A 202 14.00 -6.57 -12.05
CA VAL A 202 14.69 -5.30 -11.81
C VAL A 202 13.70 -4.15 -11.68
N PHE A 203 12.68 -4.12 -12.54
CA PHE A 203 11.59 -3.16 -12.40
C PHE A 203 10.95 -3.27 -11.02
N TRP A 204 10.56 -4.47 -10.60
CA TRP A 204 9.90 -4.71 -9.32
C TRP A 204 10.75 -4.29 -8.11
N LEU A 205 12.04 -4.65 -8.11
CA LEU A 205 12.96 -4.23 -7.05
C LEU A 205 13.14 -2.70 -7.00
N THR A 206 13.11 -2.03 -8.16
CA THR A 206 13.24 -0.57 -8.25
C THR A 206 11.99 0.13 -7.71
N GLU A 207 10.80 -0.39 -8.01
CA GLU A 207 9.55 0.13 -7.46
C GLU A 207 9.46 -0.09 -5.94
N LEU A 208 9.83 -1.27 -5.44
CA LEU A 208 9.87 -1.54 -4.00
C LEU A 208 10.88 -0.67 -3.27
N GLN A 209 12.07 -0.45 -3.86
CA GLN A 209 13.05 0.50 -3.31
C GLN A 209 12.48 1.93 -3.29
N ALA A 210 11.76 2.33 -4.33
CA ALA A 210 11.12 3.64 -4.36
C ALA A 210 10.02 3.79 -3.31
N GLU A 211 9.30 2.71 -2.95
CA GLU A 211 8.37 2.69 -1.82
C GLU A 211 9.11 2.77 -0.47
N GLU A 212 10.17 1.98 -0.27
CA GLU A 212 11.03 2.03 0.92
C GLU A 212 11.68 3.42 1.09
N ASP A 213 12.14 4.03 0.00
CA ASP A 213 12.71 5.38 -0.03
C ASP A 213 11.65 6.49 0.08
N ALA A 214 10.37 6.19 -0.18
CA ALA A 214 9.26 7.12 -0.04
C ALA A 214 8.73 7.21 1.40
N GLU A 215 9.11 6.28 2.30
CA GLU A 215 8.91 6.38 3.76
C GLU A 215 9.86 7.43 4.39
N ILE A 216 10.02 8.60 3.76
CA ILE A 216 10.61 9.76 4.40
C ILE A 216 9.50 10.37 5.26
N GLU A 217 9.58 10.22 6.59
CA GLU A 217 8.70 10.92 7.52
C GLU A 217 8.59 12.40 7.11
N THR A 218 7.42 12.78 6.63
CA THR A 218 7.13 14.14 6.19
C THR A 218 6.74 14.98 7.41
N PRO A 219 6.99 16.30 7.39
CA PRO A 219 6.48 17.20 8.42
C PRO A 219 4.97 17.02 8.68
N GLU A 220 4.21 16.73 7.63
CA GLU A 220 2.79 16.45 7.68
C GLU A 220 2.46 15.25 8.60
N ASP A 221 3.35 14.27 8.69
CA ASP A 221 3.15 13.06 9.51
C ASP A 221 3.22 13.34 11.00
N ASP A 222 4.06 14.30 11.44
CA ASP A 222 4.05 14.79 12.82
C ASP A 222 2.67 15.30 13.24
N GLY A 223 2.02 16.04 12.34
CA GLY A 223 0.70 16.60 12.56
C GLY A 223 -0.40 15.56 12.54
N ARG A 224 -0.35 14.63 11.57
CA ARG A 224 -1.31 13.54 11.40
C ARG A 224 -1.25 12.54 12.56
N SER A 225 -0.04 12.12 12.95
CA SER A 225 0.21 11.19 14.05
C SER A 225 -0.27 11.76 15.39
N PHE A 226 0.00 13.06 15.64
CA PHE A 226 -0.54 13.73 16.82
C PHE A 226 -2.07 13.74 16.83
N ALA A 227 -2.70 14.06 15.69
CA ALA A 227 -4.15 14.08 15.56
C ALA A 227 -4.78 12.69 15.84
N ASP A 228 -4.14 11.61 15.40
CA ASP A 228 -4.57 10.24 15.69
C ASP A 228 -4.40 9.85 17.16
N THR A 229 -3.36 10.35 17.81
CA THR A 229 -3.11 10.11 19.23
C THR A 229 -4.12 10.86 20.10
N VAL A 230 -4.29 12.16 19.86
CA VAL A 230 -5.09 13.03 20.72
C VAL A 230 -6.58 12.69 20.68
N ARG A 231 -7.10 12.16 19.55
CA ARG A 231 -8.50 11.71 19.48
C ARG A 231 -8.80 10.53 20.42
N LYS A 232 -7.81 9.69 20.75
CA LYS A 232 -7.98 8.55 21.69
C LYS A 232 -8.30 9.01 23.11
N GLU A 233 -7.98 10.27 23.43
CA GLU A 233 -8.22 10.90 24.74
C GLU A 233 -9.67 11.39 24.95
N GLY A 234 -10.53 11.33 23.91
CA GLY A 234 -11.93 11.76 24.02
C GLY A 234 -12.11 13.27 24.17
N VAL A 235 -11.26 14.06 23.54
CA VAL A 235 -11.29 15.53 23.57
C VAL A 235 -12.15 16.14 22.44
N THR A 236 -12.50 17.43 22.57
CA THR A 236 -13.17 18.16 21.48
C THR A 236 -12.19 18.60 20.39
N TYR A 237 -12.72 18.92 19.20
CA TYR A 237 -11.94 19.49 18.11
C TYR A 237 -11.08 20.70 18.54
N GLU A 238 -11.66 21.68 19.24
CA GLU A 238 -10.93 22.89 19.66
C GLU A 238 -9.81 22.57 20.64
N GLN A 239 -10.04 21.62 21.55
CA GLN A 239 -9.03 21.16 22.50
C GLN A 239 -7.88 20.45 21.77
N ALA A 240 -8.19 19.62 20.78
CA ALA A 240 -7.18 18.92 19.98
C ALA A 240 -6.33 19.88 19.15
N VAL A 241 -6.94 20.87 18.48
CA VAL A 241 -6.22 21.92 17.71
C VAL A 241 -5.28 22.71 18.62
N PHE A 242 -5.74 23.08 19.82
CA PHE A 242 -4.89 23.78 20.79
C PHE A 242 -3.70 22.93 21.26
N LYS A 243 -3.91 21.63 21.52
CA LYS A 243 -2.84 20.72 21.91
C LYS A 243 -1.83 20.48 20.76
N LEU A 244 -2.31 20.35 19.52
CA LEU A 244 -1.47 20.23 18.33
C LEU A 244 -0.52 21.41 18.18
N GLY A 245 -1.04 22.64 18.34
CA GLY A 245 -0.22 23.85 18.26
C GLY A 245 0.89 23.91 19.32
N LYS A 246 0.63 23.41 20.53
CA LYS A 246 1.65 23.28 21.58
C LYS A 246 2.69 22.22 21.23
N TYR A 247 2.24 21.02 20.88
CA TYR A 247 3.11 19.90 20.52
C TYR A 247 4.10 20.27 19.41
N LEU A 248 3.60 20.82 18.30
CA LEU A 248 4.45 21.21 17.18
C LEU A 248 5.38 22.39 17.52
N SER A 249 4.94 23.31 18.39
CA SER A 249 5.82 24.38 18.86
C SER A 249 6.98 23.82 19.68
N ASP A 250 6.73 22.85 20.56
CA ASP A 250 7.77 22.22 21.36
C ASP A 250 8.70 21.34 20.51
N LEU A 251 8.15 20.56 19.57
CA LEU A 251 8.91 19.69 18.66
C LEU A 251 9.89 20.49 17.80
N TYR A 252 9.39 21.45 17.02
CA TYR A 252 10.18 22.20 16.06
C TYR A 252 11.11 23.24 16.72
N SER A 253 10.85 23.65 17.97
CA SER A 253 11.81 24.47 18.73
C SER A 253 13.04 23.67 19.18
N ASN A 254 12.90 22.36 19.33
CA ASN A 254 13.94 21.47 19.84
C ASN A 254 14.63 20.64 18.75
N ILE A 255 14.06 20.57 17.55
CA ILE A 255 14.64 19.80 16.43
C ILE A 255 15.97 20.41 15.98
N ARG A 256 16.97 19.57 15.74
CA ARG A 256 18.32 19.94 15.32
C ARG A 256 18.77 18.98 14.22
N ASN A 257 19.63 19.45 13.33
CA ASN A 257 20.38 18.61 12.41
C ASN A 257 21.33 17.67 13.20
N GLU A 258 21.88 16.65 12.54
CA GLU A 258 22.85 15.72 13.15
C GLU A 258 24.08 16.42 13.73
N ASP A 259 24.47 17.56 13.16
CA ASP A 259 25.58 18.40 13.62
C ASP A 259 25.20 19.34 14.78
N GLY A 260 23.96 19.24 15.30
CA GLY A 260 23.44 20.04 16.40
C GLY A 260 22.96 21.44 16.01
N THR A 261 23.00 21.81 14.73
CA THR A 261 22.52 23.12 14.26
C THR A 261 20.99 23.17 14.19
N PRO A 262 20.36 24.35 14.37
CA PRO A 262 18.93 24.50 14.13
C PRO A 262 18.55 24.19 12.68
N LEU A 263 17.42 23.52 12.51
CA LEU A 263 16.87 23.18 11.21
C LEU A 263 16.38 24.47 10.50
N VAL A 264 16.92 24.77 9.32
CA VAL A 264 16.74 26.07 8.64
C VAL A 264 15.29 26.32 8.21
N ASP A 265 14.55 25.26 7.92
CA ASP A 265 13.16 25.26 7.46
C ASP A 265 12.16 24.84 8.55
N ALA A 266 12.55 24.85 9.83
CA ALA A 266 11.74 24.40 10.96
C ALA A 266 10.33 25.04 10.99
N GLU A 267 10.23 26.35 10.74
CA GLU A 267 8.93 27.04 10.74
C GLU A 267 8.05 26.66 9.53
N GLU A 268 8.65 26.39 8.37
CA GLU A 268 7.89 25.93 7.20
C GLU A 268 7.36 24.51 7.44
N ARG A 269 8.22 23.62 7.96
CA ARG A 269 7.86 22.24 8.33
C ARG A 269 6.76 22.24 9.40
N LYS A 270 6.91 23.04 10.46
CA LYS A 270 5.88 23.24 11.49
C LYS A 270 4.54 23.70 10.89
N HIS A 271 4.56 24.60 9.91
CA HIS A 271 3.33 25.07 9.26
C HIS A 271 2.64 23.95 8.45
N LYS A 272 3.41 23.15 7.71
CA LYS A 272 2.91 21.97 6.98
C LYS A 272 2.31 20.93 7.94
N ALA A 273 3.04 20.59 9.01
CA ALA A 273 2.58 19.72 10.08
C ALA A 273 1.27 20.21 10.70
N TYR A 274 1.20 21.50 11.05
CA TYR A 274 0.02 22.08 11.67
C TYR A 274 -1.18 22.03 10.74
N LYS A 275 -1.01 22.39 9.46
CA LYS A 275 -2.06 22.33 8.46
C LYS A 275 -2.59 20.91 8.28
N ALA A 276 -1.70 19.94 8.08
CA ALA A 276 -2.09 18.54 7.92
C ALA A 276 -2.81 17.98 9.16
N GLY A 277 -2.32 18.31 10.37
CA GLY A 277 -2.96 17.91 11.61
C GLY A 277 -4.34 18.54 11.81
N VAL A 278 -4.52 19.83 11.50
CA VAL A 278 -5.82 20.51 11.56
C VAL A 278 -6.81 19.93 10.55
N GLU A 279 -6.38 19.71 9.30
CA GLU A 279 -7.21 19.08 8.28
C GLU A 279 -7.68 17.68 8.72
N ARG A 280 -6.78 16.89 9.32
CA ARG A 280 -7.11 15.56 9.85
C ARG A 280 -8.08 15.62 11.04
N LEU A 281 -7.87 16.54 11.98
CA LEU A 281 -8.80 16.76 13.09
C LEU A 281 -10.18 17.24 12.63
N ALA A 282 -10.23 18.13 11.64
CA ALA A 282 -11.48 18.66 11.10
C ALA A 282 -12.27 17.55 10.38
N TYR A 283 -11.56 16.72 9.61
CA TYR A 283 -12.11 15.53 8.98
C TYR A 283 -12.73 14.58 10.00
N PHE A 284 -12.01 14.22 11.08
CA PHE A 284 -12.55 13.36 12.15
C PHE A 284 -13.76 13.96 12.85
N ALA A 285 -13.76 15.27 13.09
CA ALA A 285 -14.84 15.97 13.75
C ALA A 285 -16.06 16.22 12.82
N GLY A 286 -15.97 15.90 11.52
CA GLY A 286 -17.04 16.14 10.55
C GLY A 286 -17.32 17.63 10.32
N VAL A 287 -16.35 18.49 10.60
CA VAL A 287 -16.42 19.94 10.34
C VAL A 287 -15.63 20.25 9.08
N SER A 288 -16.18 21.13 8.23
CA SER A 288 -15.44 21.65 7.08
C SER A 288 -14.22 22.42 7.58
N ALA A 289 -13.03 22.00 7.14
CA ALA A 289 -11.76 22.70 7.38
C ALA A 289 -11.76 24.10 6.77
#